data_AF-A0A6H5L262-F1
#
_entry.id   AF-A0A6H5L262-F1
#
_cell.length_a   1.000
_cell.length_b   1.000
_cell.length_c   1.000
_cell.angle_alpha   90.00
_cell.angle_beta   90.00
_cell.angle_gamma   90.00
#
_symmetry.space_group_name_H-M   'P 1'
#
loop_
_entity.id
_entity.type
_entity.pdbx_description
1 polymer ?
#
loop_
_entity_poly.entity_id
_entity_poly.type
_entity_poly.pdbx_seq_one_letter_code
_entity_poly.pdbx_strand_id
1 'polypeptide(L)'
;MIMRVSSRSAAATFAATLLCMGTGVHGATTTATNTGTSSVCFDESAVGDGNCDRDINFAECGYDGGDCCECTCVAEGEYECGAGGYACIDPAAECVNDDDVTFQIASSCVADMIGDAYCDEPNNVEECGCEATH
;
A
#
# COMPACT_ATOMS: atom_id res chain seq x y z
N MET A 1 62.13 -24.23 -20.20
CA MET A 1 62.77 -23.96 -18.90
C MET A 1 61.90 -22.95 -18.17
N ILE A 2 61.71 -23.18 -16.88
CA ILE A 2 60.68 -22.65 -15.98
C ILE A 2 60.93 -21.16 -15.65
N MET A 3 59.89 -20.46 -15.15
CA MET A 3 59.87 -19.30 -14.22
C MET A 3 59.47 -17.95 -14.87
N ARG A 4 58.59 -17.09 -14.32
CA ARG A 4 57.93 -16.96 -13.00
C ARG A 4 56.74 -15.97 -13.09
N VAL A 5 55.66 -16.28 -12.35
CA VAL A 5 54.86 -15.43 -11.43
C VAL A 5 55.03 -13.90 -11.53
N SER A 6 53.93 -13.13 -11.65
CA SER A 6 53.35 -12.37 -10.51
C SER A 6 52.30 -11.35 -10.97
N SER A 7 51.17 -11.37 -10.27
CA SER A 7 50.11 -10.37 -10.23
C SER A 7 50.67 -8.97 -9.94
N ARG A 8 50.09 -7.94 -10.57
CA ARG A 8 50.01 -6.58 -10.01
C ARG A 8 48.97 -5.73 -10.75
N SER A 9 47.97 -5.36 -9.98
CA SER A 9 46.96 -4.33 -10.23
C SER A 9 47.56 -3.04 -10.78
N ALA A 10 46.85 -2.42 -11.71
CA ALA A 10 46.92 -0.98 -11.93
C ALA A 10 45.49 -0.48 -12.15
N ALA A 11 44.90 -0.01 -11.05
CA ALA A 11 43.71 0.82 -11.07
C ALA A 11 44.07 2.16 -11.71
N ALA A 12 43.37 2.53 -12.78
CA ALA A 12 43.34 3.84 -13.40
C ALA A 12 42.05 3.85 -14.23
N THR A 13 41.14 4.81 -14.19
CA THR A 13 41.22 6.20 -13.73
C THR A 13 39.77 6.62 -13.46
N PHE A 14 39.49 7.25 -12.32
CA PHE A 14 38.20 7.89 -12.05
C PHE A 14 38.03 9.06 -13.02
N ALA A 15 37.17 8.88 -14.04
CA ALA A 15 36.60 9.99 -14.78
C ALA A 15 35.22 10.26 -14.20
N ALA A 16 35.15 11.26 -13.33
CA ALA A 16 33.93 11.79 -12.78
C ALA A 16 33.11 12.46 -13.90
N THR A 17 32.07 11.78 -14.36
CA THR A 17 30.98 12.41 -15.12
C THR A 17 29.81 12.60 -14.17
N LEU A 18 29.73 13.81 -13.65
CA LEU A 18 28.60 14.32 -12.87
C LEU A 18 27.47 14.68 -13.86
N LEU A 19 26.37 13.91 -13.89
CA LEU A 19 24.99 14.43 -13.85
C LEU A 19 23.94 13.31 -13.94
N CYS A 20 23.25 13.07 -12.82
CA CYS A 20 21.81 12.91 -12.65
C CYS A 20 21.56 11.89 -11.53
N MET A 21 21.30 12.40 -10.32
CA MET A 21 20.82 11.60 -9.21
C MET A 21 19.35 11.26 -9.50
N GLY A 22 19.14 10.14 -10.16
CA GLY A 22 17.85 9.44 -10.21
C GLY A 22 18.08 8.06 -9.64
N THR A 23 17.84 7.89 -8.34
CA THR A 23 17.84 6.59 -7.67
C THR A 23 16.65 5.77 -8.16
N GLY A 24 16.74 5.23 -9.36
CA GLY A 24 15.83 4.22 -9.89
C GLY A 24 16.23 2.86 -9.35
N VAL A 25 15.81 2.55 -8.13
CA VAL A 25 15.87 1.18 -7.58
C VAL A 25 14.81 0.32 -8.25
N HIS A 26 15.05 -0.10 -9.49
CA HIS A 26 14.38 -1.28 -10.05
C HIS A 26 15.16 -2.50 -9.55
N GLY A 27 14.89 -2.88 -8.31
CA GLY A 27 15.60 -3.93 -7.61
C GLY A 27 15.26 -3.98 -6.13
N ALA A 28 13.98 -3.94 -5.80
CA ALA A 28 13.49 -4.30 -4.48
C ALA A 28 12.82 -5.67 -4.57
N THR A 29 13.62 -6.71 -4.80
CA THR A 29 13.36 -7.98 -4.10
C THR A 29 13.73 -7.72 -2.65
N THR A 30 12.88 -6.99 -1.95
CA THR A 30 12.84 -7.06 -0.49
C THR A 30 12.20 -8.40 -0.23
N THR A 31 13.03 -9.44 -0.10
CA THR A 31 12.67 -10.53 0.79
C THR A 31 12.60 -9.90 2.18
N ALA A 32 11.47 -9.28 2.49
CA ALA A 32 11.06 -9.06 3.85
C ALA A 32 10.71 -10.45 4.39
N THR A 33 11.74 -11.25 4.72
CA THR A 33 11.59 -12.18 5.83
C THR A 33 11.47 -11.31 7.06
N ASN A 34 10.27 -10.78 7.27
CA ASN A 34 9.85 -10.31 8.56
C ASN A 34 9.66 -11.59 9.39
N THR A 35 10.77 -12.23 9.78
CA THR A 35 10.80 -13.24 10.83
C THR A 35 10.73 -12.53 12.18
N GLY A 36 9.80 -11.58 12.28
CA GLY A 36 9.24 -11.14 13.54
C GLY A 36 7.95 -11.92 13.67
N THR A 37 8.02 -13.08 14.31
CA THR A 37 6.85 -13.67 14.96
C THR A 37 6.37 -12.61 15.94
N SER A 38 5.46 -11.75 15.50
CA SER A 38 4.88 -10.70 16.32
C SER A 38 4.01 -11.44 17.31
N SER A 39 4.55 -11.74 18.50
CA SER A 39 3.83 -12.42 19.60
C SER A 39 2.62 -11.64 20.11
N VAL A 40 2.27 -10.54 19.45
CA VAL A 40 1.12 -9.67 19.66
C VAL A 40 -0.06 -10.11 18.79
N CYS A 41 0.21 -10.72 17.63
CA CYS A 41 -0.78 -11.24 16.71
C CYS A 41 -0.95 -12.73 17.04
N PHE A 42 -1.95 -13.03 17.86
CA PHE A 42 -2.14 -14.37 18.44
C PHE A 42 -2.47 -15.46 17.41
N ASP A 43 -2.77 -15.06 16.18
CA ASP A 43 -3.06 -15.94 15.05
C ASP A 43 -2.22 -15.51 13.84
N GLU A 44 -1.00 -16.06 13.74
CA GLU A 44 -0.08 -15.77 12.62
C GLU A 44 -0.59 -16.28 11.28
N SER A 45 -1.53 -17.23 11.28
CA SER A 45 -2.19 -17.71 10.06
C SER A 45 -3.24 -16.75 9.51
N ALA A 46 -3.78 -15.86 10.34
CA ALA A 46 -4.80 -14.90 9.91
C ALA A 46 -4.16 -13.65 9.27
N VAL A 47 -2.94 -13.28 9.68
CA VAL A 47 -2.26 -12.11 9.12
C VAL A 47 -1.92 -12.32 7.65
N GLY A 48 -2.50 -11.51 6.75
CA GLY A 48 -2.16 -11.58 5.32
C GLY A 48 -2.79 -12.79 4.62
N ASP A 49 -3.88 -13.34 5.16
CA ASP A 49 -4.59 -14.48 4.60
C ASP A 49 -5.63 -14.08 3.53
N GLY A 50 -5.81 -12.78 3.27
CA GLY A 50 -6.75 -12.23 2.30
C GLY A 50 -8.17 -12.05 2.83
N ASN A 51 -8.44 -12.39 4.09
CA ASN A 51 -9.68 -12.09 4.80
C ASN A 51 -9.44 -10.96 5.81
N CYS A 52 -10.47 -10.17 6.12
CA CYS A 52 -10.35 -9.12 7.12
C CYS A 52 -10.69 -9.63 8.53
N ASP A 53 -9.66 -9.94 9.30
CA ASP A 53 -9.66 -10.36 10.69
C ASP A 53 -9.58 -9.16 11.65
N ARG A 54 -10.77 -8.67 12.01
CA ARG A 54 -10.95 -7.47 12.85
C ARG A 54 -10.25 -7.54 14.21
N ASP A 55 -10.02 -8.75 14.73
CA ASP A 55 -9.33 -8.95 16.01
C ASP A 55 -7.83 -8.62 15.94
N ILE A 56 -7.23 -8.63 14.74
CA ILE A 56 -5.83 -8.28 14.46
C ILE A 56 -5.68 -7.10 13.50
N ASN A 57 -6.78 -6.42 13.17
CA ASN A 57 -6.78 -5.18 12.40
C ASN A 57 -6.34 -3.98 13.28
N PHE A 58 -5.07 -3.94 13.64
CA PHE A 58 -4.44 -2.83 14.36
C PHE A 58 -2.95 -2.72 14.02
N ALA A 59 -2.33 -1.58 14.35
CA ALA A 59 -1.01 -1.19 13.86
C ALA A 59 0.11 -2.22 14.14
N GLU A 60 0.14 -2.82 15.33
CA GLU A 60 1.18 -3.78 15.71
C GLU A 60 1.07 -5.13 14.97
N CYS A 61 -0.07 -5.41 14.34
CA CYS A 61 -0.29 -6.53 13.44
C CYS A 61 -0.33 -6.14 11.96
N GLY A 62 0.07 -4.89 11.66
CA GLY A 62 0.10 -4.39 10.28
C GLY A 62 -1.29 -4.30 9.66
N TYR A 63 -2.33 -4.06 10.46
CA TYR A 63 -3.72 -4.00 10.01
C TYR A 63 -4.13 -5.27 9.28
N ASP A 64 -3.90 -6.39 9.97
CA ASP A 64 -4.16 -7.73 9.43
C ASP A 64 -3.41 -8.00 8.12
N GLY A 65 -2.12 -7.66 8.10
CA GLY A 65 -1.30 -7.80 6.89
C GLY A 65 -1.71 -6.89 5.73
N GLY A 66 -2.69 -6.00 5.92
CA GLY A 66 -3.27 -5.14 4.90
C GLY A 66 -4.59 -5.65 4.31
N ASP A 67 -5.13 -6.77 4.79
CA ASP A 67 -6.32 -7.41 4.18
C ASP A 67 -7.63 -6.65 4.46
N CYS A 68 -7.66 -5.87 5.54
CA CYS A 68 -8.83 -5.06 5.90
C CYS A 68 -9.00 -3.78 5.08
N CYS A 69 -8.06 -3.45 4.19
CA CYS A 69 -8.11 -2.27 3.32
C CYS A 69 -8.07 -2.71 1.84
N GLU A 70 -9.07 -2.31 1.04
CA GLU A 70 -9.22 -2.77 -0.36
C GLU A 70 -7.97 -2.54 -1.21
N CYS A 71 -7.35 -1.37 -1.06
CA CYS A 71 -6.17 -0.96 -1.82
C CYS A 71 -4.88 -1.68 -1.43
N THR A 72 -4.82 -2.31 -0.25
CA THR A 72 -3.64 -3.03 0.24
C THR A 72 -3.84 -4.54 0.31
N CYS A 73 -5.08 -5.02 0.19
CA CYS A 73 -5.39 -6.44 0.19
C CYS A 73 -4.80 -7.14 -1.04
N VAL A 74 -4.16 -8.28 -0.82
CA VAL A 74 -3.51 -9.07 -1.89
C VAL A 74 -4.28 -10.38 -2.09
N ALA A 75 -4.85 -10.57 -3.28
CA ALA A 75 -5.63 -11.77 -3.64
C ALA A 75 -4.79 -13.06 -3.85
N GLU A 76 -3.64 -13.16 -3.17
CA GLU A 76 -2.75 -14.32 -3.18
C GLU A 76 -2.83 -15.10 -1.84
N GLY A 77 -3.72 -14.68 -0.93
CA GLY A 77 -3.96 -15.30 0.39
C GLY A 77 -4.77 -16.61 0.35
N GLU A 78 -5.16 -17.12 1.53
CA GLU A 78 -6.08 -18.26 1.65
C GLU A 78 -7.51 -17.91 1.22
N TYR A 79 -7.88 -16.63 1.36
CA TYR A 79 -9.18 -16.08 1.02
C TYR A 79 -9.09 -15.02 -0.08
N GLU A 80 -10.24 -14.79 -0.74
CA GLU A 80 -10.39 -13.71 -1.73
C GLU A 80 -10.64 -12.39 -1.01
N CYS A 81 -9.94 -11.34 -1.43
CA CYS A 81 -10.12 -9.99 -0.89
C CYS A 81 -11.60 -9.57 -0.91
N GLY A 82 -12.06 -9.05 0.23
CA GLY A 82 -13.45 -8.59 0.38
C GLY A 82 -14.47 -9.70 0.63
N ALA A 83 -14.09 -10.99 0.68
CA ALA A 83 -15.01 -12.08 1.04
C ALA A 83 -15.62 -11.90 2.45
N GLY A 84 -14.84 -11.36 3.39
CA GLY A 84 -15.28 -10.94 4.73
C GLY A 84 -15.72 -9.46 4.83
N GLY A 85 -15.69 -8.72 3.72
CA GLY A 85 -15.78 -7.26 3.69
C GLY A 85 -14.50 -6.55 4.13
N TYR A 86 -14.48 -5.22 4.00
CA TYR A 86 -13.36 -4.38 4.41
C TYR A 86 -13.67 -3.62 5.71
N ALA A 87 -12.64 -3.22 6.44
CA ALA A 87 -12.72 -2.42 7.65
C ALA A 87 -11.45 -1.57 7.79
N CYS A 88 -11.17 -0.76 6.76
CA CYS A 88 -9.90 -0.08 6.67
C CYS A 88 -9.74 0.97 7.78
N ILE A 89 -8.70 0.82 8.60
CA ILE A 89 -8.31 1.80 9.62
C ILE A 89 -6.82 2.15 9.55
N ASP A 90 -6.10 1.65 8.54
CA ASP A 90 -4.69 1.94 8.34
C ASP A 90 -4.52 3.38 7.84
N PRO A 91 -4.00 4.32 8.63
CA PRO A 91 -3.81 5.71 8.20
C PRO A 91 -2.79 5.84 7.06
N ALA A 92 -1.99 4.81 6.77
CA ALA A 92 -1.06 4.78 5.65
C ALA A 92 -1.69 4.23 4.36
N ALA A 93 -2.87 3.60 4.42
CA ALA A 93 -3.56 3.11 3.24
C ALA A 93 -4.26 4.26 2.50
N GLU A 94 -4.09 4.32 1.17
CA GLU A 94 -4.70 5.37 0.34
C GLU A 94 -6.24 5.34 0.42
N CYS A 95 -6.80 4.13 0.58
CA CYS A 95 -8.24 3.90 0.63
C CYS A 95 -8.87 4.07 2.03
N VAL A 96 -8.11 4.45 3.06
CA VAL A 96 -8.65 4.59 4.42
C VAL A 96 -9.74 5.67 4.55
N ASN A 97 -9.80 6.58 3.58
CA ASN A 97 -10.83 7.62 3.51
C ASN A 97 -11.57 7.62 2.16
N ASP A 98 -11.50 6.54 1.38
CA ASP A 98 -12.08 6.52 0.01
C ASP A 98 -13.61 6.57 0.04
N ASP A 99 -14.23 6.03 1.10
CA ASP A 99 -15.69 5.97 1.26
C ASP A 99 -16.26 6.99 2.25
N ASP A 100 -15.42 7.87 2.81
CA ASP A 100 -15.88 8.78 3.84
C ASP A 100 -16.53 10.02 3.23
N VAL A 101 -17.80 9.85 2.84
CA VAL A 101 -18.80 10.91 2.98
C VAL A 101 -18.88 11.23 4.49
N THR A 102 -17.92 12.02 4.95
CA THR A 102 -17.90 12.46 6.35
C THR A 102 -19.20 13.20 6.65
N PHE A 103 -19.63 13.22 7.91
CA PHE A 103 -20.82 13.99 8.35
C PHE A 103 -20.82 15.45 7.85
N GLN A 104 -19.63 16.00 7.57
CA GLN A 104 -19.49 17.35 7.00
C GLN A 104 -19.84 17.42 5.51
N ILE A 105 -19.53 16.38 4.72
CA ILE A 105 -19.94 16.26 3.32
C ILE A 105 -21.44 15.94 3.24
N ALA A 106 -21.97 15.01 4.06
CA ALA A 106 -23.41 14.69 4.06
C ALA A 106 -24.33 15.85 4.51
N SER A 107 -23.79 16.87 5.20
CA SER A 107 -24.56 18.04 5.64
C SER A 107 -24.58 19.17 4.60
N SER A 108 -23.61 19.20 3.69
CA SER A 108 -23.44 20.21 2.64
C SER A 108 -23.77 19.66 1.25
N CYS A 109 -23.84 18.34 1.10
CA CYS A 109 -24.03 17.60 -0.14
C CYS A 109 -25.11 16.53 0.03
N VAL A 110 -25.79 16.15 -1.04
CA VAL A 110 -26.71 15.02 -1.03
C VAL A 110 -25.89 13.74 -1.15
N ALA A 111 -25.65 13.04 -0.04
CA ALA A 111 -24.80 11.84 0.01
C ALA A 111 -25.22 10.74 -0.98
N ASP A 112 -26.53 10.59 -1.24
CA ASP A 112 -27.07 9.63 -2.22
C ASP A 112 -26.73 9.99 -3.70
N MET A 113 -26.16 11.17 -3.95
CA MET A 113 -25.86 11.75 -5.27
C MET A 113 -24.35 12.01 -5.44
N ILE A 114 -23.50 11.27 -4.71
CA ILE A 114 -22.05 11.27 -4.89
C ILE A 114 -21.67 9.90 -5.46
N GLY A 115 -20.92 9.88 -6.56
CA GLY A 115 -20.48 8.64 -7.19
C GLY A 115 -21.60 7.82 -7.87
N ASP A 116 -22.78 8.41 -8.11
CA ASP A 116 -23.92 7.76 -8.76
C ASP A 116 -23.81 7.73 -10.31
N ALA A 117 -22.68 8.19 -10.83
CA ALA A 117 -22.38 8.39 -12.25
C ALA A 117 -23.24 9.45 -12.96
N TYR A 118 -23.93 10.32 -12.21
CA TYR A 118 -24.63 11.49 -12.73
C TYR A 118 -23.98 12.79 -12.25
N CYS A 119 -24.20 13.84 -13.04
CA CYS A 119 -23.75 15.19 -12.72
C CYS A 119 -24.90 15.95 -12.04
N ASP A 120 -24.89 15.99 -10.72
CA ASP A 120 -25.90 16.70 -9.94
C ASP A 120 -25.50 18.16 -9.69
N GLU A 121 -26.27 19.09 -10.24
CA GLU A 121 -26.05 20.54 -10.07
C GLU A 121 -25.88 20.98 -8.60
N PRO A 122 -26.60 20.39 -7.60
CA PRO A 122 -26.40 20.71 -6.19
C PRO A 122 -25.08 20.19 -5.60
N ASN A 123 -24.51 19.12 -6.14
CA ASN A 123 -23.28 18.47 -5.64
C ASN A 123 -22.05 18.84 -6.51
N ASN A 124 -22.19 19.65 -7.56
CA ASN A 124 -21.10 20.13 -8.41
C ASN A 124 -20.38 21.35 -7.81
N VAL A 125 -19.96 21.24 -6.56
CA VAL A 125 -19.17 22.25 -5.82
C VAL A 125 -17.93 21.57 -5.23
N GLU A 126 -16.85 22.32 -5.07
CA GLU A 126 -15.54 21.81 -4.59
C GLU A 126 -15.67 21.04 -3.26
N GLU A 127 -16.60 21.45 -2.40
CA GLU A 127 -16.86 20.85 -1.08
C GLU A 127 -17.53 19.47 -1.16
N CYS A 128 -18.18 19.15 -2.28
CA CYS A 128 -18.91 17.90 -2.49
C CYS A 128 -18.20 16.89 -3.40
N GLY A 129 -16.98 17.21 -3.86
CA GLY A 129 -16.23 16.36 -4.77
C GLY A 129 -16.91 16.29 -6.15
N CYS A 130 -16.51 17.16 -7.07
CA CYS A 130 -16.92 17.06 -8.47
C CYS A 130 -16.09 15.98 -9.20
N GLU A 131 -16.22 14.72 -8.81
CA GLU A 131 -15.61 13.58 -9.52
C GLU A 131 -16.74 12.74 -10.15
N ALA A 132 -17.35 13.27 -11.20
CA ALA A 132 -18.02 12.43 -12.20
C ALA A 132 -16.93 11.77 -13.05
N THR A 133 -16.33 10.69 -12.55
CA THR A 133 -15.41 9.89 -13.37
C THR A 133 -16.21 9.02 -14.34
N HIS A 134 -16.27 9.51 -15.59
CA HIS A 134 -16.59 8.85 -16.88
C HIS A 134 -17.25 7.46 -16.90
#